data_AF-A0A4R6AHY2-F1
#
_entry.id   AF-A0A4R6AHY2-F1
#
_cell.length_a   1.000
_cell.length_b   1.000
_cell.length_c   1.000
_cell.angle_alpha   90.00
_cell.angle_beta   90.00
_cell.angle_gamma   90.00
#
_symmetry.space_group_name_H-M   'P 1'
#
loop_
_entity.id
_entity.type
_entity.pdbx_description
1 polymer ?
#
loop_
_entity_poly.entity_id
_entity_poly.type
_entity_poly.pdbx_seq_one_letter_code
_entity_poly.pdbx_strand_id
1 'polypeptide(L)' 'MPADTSQTPSGAARLLTEKIAVVNVGLDGFVADLRANAVEVVHVDWAPPAGGDPEMAALLARLGG' A
#
# COMPACT_ATOMS: atom_id res chain seq x y z
N MET A 1 18.82 -29.45 -23.45
CA MET A 1 19.39 -28.15 -23.03
C MET A 1 19.15 -28.05 -21.54
N PRO A 2 20.16 -28.15 -20.66
CA PRO A 2 19.94 -27.92 -19.24
C PRO A 2 19.78 -26.41 -19.02
N ALA A 3 18.75 -26.02 -18.27
CA ALA A 3 18.55 -24.64 -17.89
C ALA A 3 19.71 -24.18 -16.98
N ASP A 4 20.33 -23.08 -17.33
CA ASP A 4 21.32 -22.38 -16.52
C ASP A 4 20.63 -21.85 -15.25
N THR A 5 20.92 -22.47 -14.11
CA THR A 5 20.30 -22.17 -12.80
C THR A 5 21.10 -21.17 -11.98
N SER A 6 22.03 -20.44 -12.60
CA SER A 6 22.96 -19.52 -11.91
C SER A 6 22.41 -18.12 -11.61
N GLN A 7 21.16 -17.82 -12.00
CA GLN A 7 20.61 -16.47 -11.80
C GLN A 7 20.17 -16.28 -10.36
N THR A 8 21.02 -15.58 -9.59
CA THR A 8 20.65 -15.10 -8.24
C THR A 8 19.39 -14.24 -8.37
N PRO A 9 18.33 -14.51 -7.58
CA PRO A 9 17.12 -13.73 -7.66
C PRO A 9 17.44 -12.25 -7.44
N SER A 10 16.98 -11.40 -8.34
CA SER A 10 17.12 -9.95 -8.21
C SER A 10 16.50 -9.48 -6.89
N GLY A 11 16.90 -8.31 -6.40
CA GLY A 11 16.28 -7.72 -5.19
C GLY A 11 14.76 -7.63 -5.32
N ALA A 12 14.25 -7.33 -6.51
CA ALA A 12 12.82 -7.31 -6.80
C ALA A 12 12.16 -8.70 -6.69
N ALA A 13 12.82 -9.76 -7.17
CA ALA A 13 12.29 -11.11 -7.03
C ALA A 13 12.15 -11.50 -5.55
N ARG A 14 13.16 -11.18 -4.72
CA ARG A 14 13.13 -11.49 -3.28
C ARG A 14 12.01 -10.74 -2.54
N LEU A 15 11.74 -9.48 -2.90
CA LEU A 15 10.63 -8.71 -2.34
C LEU A 15 9.25 -9.35 -2.56
N LEU A 16 9.08 -10.16 -3.61
CA LEU A 16 7.79 -10.77 -3.96
C LEU A 16 7.67 -12.23 -3.49
N THR A 17 8.79 -12.90 -3.21
CA THR A 17 8.81 -14.31 -2.78
C THR A 17 9.00 -14.49 -1.28
N GLU A 18 9.59 -13.51 -0.60
CA GLU A 18 9.79 -13.53 0.85
C GLU A 18 8.61 -12.84 1.59
N LYS A 19 8.53 -12.99 2.92
CA LYS A 19 7.45 -12.36 3.71
C LYS A 19 7.52 -10.84 3.54
N ILE A 20 6.44 -10.24 3.07
CA ILE A 20 6.33 -8.79 2.83
C ILE A 20 5.91 -8.08 4.12
N ALA A 21 6.58 -6.97 4.42
CA ALA A 21 6.14 -6.02 5.45
C ALA A 21 5.42 -4.85 4.77
N VAL A 22 4.22 -4.51 5.25
CA VAL A 22 3.38 -3.47 4.64
C VAL A 22 3.31 -2.23 5.51
N VAL A 23 3.56 -1.06 4.91
CA VAL A 23 3.31 0.25 5.50
C VAL A 23 2.24 0.94 4.66
N ASN A 24 1.03 1.07 5.21
CA ASN A 24 -0.06 1.79 4.54
C ASN A 24 -0.06 3.26 4.95
N VAL A 25 -0.23 4.17 4.00
CA VAL A 25 -0.21 5.62 4.24
C VAL A 25 -1.52 6.24 3.74
N GLY A 26 -2.20 6.96 4.63
CA GLY A 26 -3.43 7.71 4.30
C GLY A 26 -4.70 6.88 4.31
N LEU A 27 -4.99 6.09 3.27
CA LEU A 27 -6.32 5.48 3.12
C LEU A 27 -6.57 4.31 4.08
N ASP A 28 -7.49 4.49 5.03
CA ASP A 28 -7.90 3.46 6.00
C ASP A 28 -8.50 2.20 5.35
N GLY A 29 -9.18 2.34 4.21
CA GLY A 29 -9.80 1.22 3.50
C GLY A 29 -8.80 0.10 3.19
N PHE A 30 -7.59 0.47 2.77
CA PHE A 30 -6.54 -0.51 2.49
C PHE A 30 -6.04 -1.21 3.76
N VAL A 31 -6.06 -0.56 4.92
CA VAL A 31 -5.73 -1.21 6.20
C VAL A 31 -6.78 -2.28 6.52
N ALA A 32 -8.06 -1.97 6.32
CA ALA A 32 -9.15 -2.91 6.56
C ALA A 32 -9.02 -4.15 5.67
N ASP A 33 -8.77 -3.95 4.37
CA ASP A 33 -8.58 -5.03 3.40
C ASP A 33 -7.37 -5.92 3.77
N LEU A 34 -6.24 -5.32 4.13
CA LEU A 34 -5.03 -6.06 4.52
C LEU A 34 -5.26 -6.87 5.79
N ARG A 35 -5.89 -6.28 6.81
CA ARG A 35 -6.21 -6.99 8.07
C ARG A 35 -7.21 -8.12 7.87
N ALA A 36 -8.21 -7.94 7.00
CA ALA A 36 -9.16 -8.98 6.64
C ALA A 36 -8.48 -10.20 6.01
N ASN A 37 -7.36 -9.99 5.32
CA ASN A 37 -6.51 -11.04 4.75
C ASN A 37 -5.40 -11.51 5.71
N ALA A 38 -5.48 -11.18 7.00
CA ALA A 38 -4.49 -11.51 8.02
C ALA A 38 -3.05 -11.03 7.70
N VAL A 39 -2.93 -9.95 6.93
CA VAL A 39 -1.64 -9.32 6.61
C VAL A 39 -1.26 -8.35 7.72
N GLU A 40 -0.01 -8.46 8.17
CA GLU A 40 0.60 -7.54 9.14
C GLU A 40 0.88 -6.20 8.47
N VAL A 41 0.27 -5.12 8.99
CA VAL A 41 0.36 -3.78 8.41
C VAL A 41 0.56 -2.72 9.48
N VAL A 42 1.51 -1.81 9.24
CA VAL A 42 1.67 -0.56 9.99
C VAL A 42 0.94 0.53 9.21
N HIS A 43 0.04 1.26 9.87
CA HIS A 43 -0.68 2.36 9.25
C HIS A 43 -0.12 3.70 9.71
N VAL A 44 0.16 4.58 8.75
CA VAL A 44 0.52 5.97 8.95
C VAL A 44 -0.65 6.83 8.52
N ASP A 45 -1.28 7.47 9.50
CA ASP A 45 -2.31 8.48 9.28
C ASP A 45 -1.64 9.75 8.76
N TRP A 46 -1.66 9.92 7.44
CA TRP A 46 -1.00 11.00 6.75
C TRP A 46 -1.90 11.59 5.67
N ALA A 47 -1.92 12.91 5.60
CA ALA A 47 -2.55 13.68 4.55
C ALA A 47 -1.56 14.68 3.93
N PRO A 48 -1.72 15.07 2.66
CA PRO A 48 -0.88 16.08 2.02
C PRO A 48 -0.92 17.40 2.80
N PRO A 49 0.24 18.04 3.05
CA PRO A 49 0.30 19.27 3.87
C PRO A 49 -0.42 20.46 3.24
N ALA A 50 -0.54 20.49 1.91
CA ALA A 50 -1.43 21.41 1.22
C ALA A 50 -2.83 20.79 1.21
N GLY A 51 -3.62 21.04 2.26
CA GLY A 51 -4.96 20.47 2.49
C GLY A 51 -6.04 20.83 1.45
N GLY A 52 -5.66 21.34 0.28
CA GLY A 52 -6.55 21.76 -0.80
C GLY A 52 -7.42 22.96 -0.42
N ASP A 53 -8.38 23.26 -1.30
CA ASP A 53 -9.48 24.17 -0.99
C ASP A 53 -10.52 23.41 -0.13
N PRO A 54 -10.79 23.84 1.11
CA PRO A 54 -11.74 23.17 2.00
C PRO A 54 -13.15 23.06 1.43
N GLU A 55 -13.59 24.06 0.65
CA GLU A 55 -14.93 24.06 0.05
C GLU A 55 -15.03 22.98 -1.03
N MET A 56 -14.01 22.89 -1.88
CA MET A 56 -13.92 21.83 -2.90
C MET A 56 -13.82 20.43 -2.27
N ALA A 57 -13.03 20.28 -1.21
CA ALA A 57 -12.93 19.02 -0.48
C ALA A 57 -14.28 18.58 0.11
N ALA A 58 -15.04 19.52 0.67
CA ALA A 58 -16.38 19.25 1.19
C ALA A 58 -17.37 18.85 0.09
N LEU A 59 -17.28 19.45 -1.10
CA LEU A 59 -18.10 19.06 -2.26
C LEU A 59 -17.76 17.65 -2.75
N LEU A 60 -16.47 17.31 -2.85
CA LEU A 60 -16.02 15.96 -3.24
C LEU A 60 -16.45 14.88 -2.24
N ALA A 61 -16.39 15.18 -0.94
CA ALA A 61 -16.81 14.24 0.11
C ALA A 61 -18.28 13.81 -0.02
N ARG A 62 -19.15 14.65 -0.60
CA ARG A 62 -20.56 14.31 -0.83
C ARG A 62 -20.79 13.28 -1.94
N LEU A 63 -19.80 13.04 -2.78
CA LEU A 63 -19.89 12.09 -3.91
C LEU A 63 -19.35 10.70 -3.56
N GLY A 64 -18.53 10.59 -2.50
CA GLY A 64 -17.80 9.37 -2.14
C GLY A 64 -18.15 8.80 -0.76
N GLY A 65 -19.35 9.08 -0.25
CA GLY A 65 -19.88 8.52 1.00
C GLY A 65 -20.54 7.16 0.80
#